data_AF-U2WEG6-F1
#
_entry.id   AF-U2WEG6-F1
#
_cell.length_a   1.000
_cell.length_b   1.000
_cell.length_c   1.000
_cell.angle_alpha   90.00
_cell.angle_beta   90.00
_cell.angle_gamma   90.00
#
_symmetry.space_group_name_H-M   'P 1'
#
loop_
_entity.id
_entity.type
_entity.pdbx_description
1 polymer ?
#
loop_
_entity_poly.entity_id
_entity_poly.type
_entity_poly.pdbx_seq_one_letter_code
_entity_poly.pdbx_strand_id
1 'polypeptide(L)'
;MKENRPDFRDIKSFEEFNRYYWYREELSQICKYLGLEYRSTKQELNDIIEQYFKGNRVEKSVKKVNKKQTEEITLNTPLLECDFSFNQKFREYFSSVTGVDPFKFNADMATAWRKVKAENDLIFTIQDMLKVYYGESNYAKYDHSVCQWNQFLKDFCSDEFSDYYSNKLKVATILWKEVRDSTNEKIYSRHLLEEYKLKIEEYHK
;
A
#
# COMPACT_ATOMS: atom_id res chain seq x y z
N MET A 1 4.36 17.55 -15.34
CA MET A 1 5.40 18.53 -14.96
C MET A 1 5.21 18.83 -13.49
N LYS A 2 6.32 18.81 -12.74
CA LYS A 2 6.43 19.00 -11.28
C LYS A 2 6.53 20.50 -10.99
N GLU A 3 5.47 21.28 -11.09
CA GLU A 3 5.69 22.74 -11.07
C GLU A 3 5.74 23.38 -9.68
N ASN A 4 5.21 22.77 -8.61
CA ASN A 4 5.13 23.47 -7.31
C ASN A 4 5.53 22.66 -6.07
N ARG A 5 6.20 21.50 -6.21
CA ARG A 5 6.65 20.70 -5.04
C ARG A 5 8.12 20.98 -4.73
N PRO A 6 8.49 21.42 -3.50
CA PRO A 6 9.88 21.67 -3.11
C PRO A 6 10.72 20.39 -3.12
N ASP A 7 12.05 20.54 -3.21
CA ASP A 7 12.97 19.42 -2.95
C ASP A 7 12.81 18.98 -1.49
N PHE A 8 12.94 17.69 -1.22
CA PHE A 8 12.85 17.17 0.14
C PHE A 8 13.82 17.89 1.10
N ARG A 9 14.99 18.31 0.61
CA ARG A 9 16.01 19.05 1.39
C ARG A 9 15.53 20.39 1.93
N ASP A 10 14.53 21.00 1.28
CA ASP A 10 14.01 22.30 1.68
C ASP A 10 12.87 22.18 2.70
N ILE A 11 12.33 20.97 2.90
CA ILE A 11 11.20 20.68 3.78
C ILE A 11 11.68 20.56 5.23
N LYS A 12 11.08 21.33 6.15
CA LYS A 12 11.55 21.42 7.55
C LYS A 12 10.69 20.70 8.56
N SER A 13 9.48 20.29 8.18
CA SER A 13 8.56 19.57 9.06
C SER A 13 7.82 18.46 8.32
N PHE A 14 7.36 17.46 9.08
CA PHE A 14 6.50 16.42 8.52
C PHE A 14 5.14 16.98 8.05
N GLU A 15 4.63 18.01 8.70
CA GLU A 15 3.38 18.65 8.29
C GLU A 15 3.51 19.24 6.87
N GLU A 16 4.61 19.94 6.60
CA GLU A 16 4.91 20.46 5.27
C GLU A 16 5.13 19.31 4.27
N PHE A 17 5.88 18.28 4.67
CA PHE A 17 6.10 17.08 3.85
C PHE A 17 4.79 16.43 3.39
N ASN A 18 3.84 16.29 4.31
CA ASN A 18 2.58 15.58 4.12
C ASN A 18 1.58 16.37 3.25
N ARG A 19 1.80 17.67 3.01
CA ARG A 19 0.99 18.46 2.06
C ARG A 19 1.14 17.97 0.63
N TYR A 20 2.24 17.29 0.32
CA TYR A 20 2.54 16.85 -1.03
C TYR A 20 2.33 15.35 -1.20
N TYR A 21 1.84 14.96 -2.38
CA TYR A 21 1.77 13.54 -2.72
C TYR A 21 3.15 13.03 -3.12
N TRP A 22 3.59 11.93 -2.49
CA TRP A 22 4.84 11.25 -2.81
C TRP A 22 4.57 9.85 -3.36
N TYR A 23 5.27 9.47 -4.42
CA TYR A 23 5.28 8.08 -4.89
C TYR A 23 6.21 7.23 -4.01
N ARG A 24 5.94 5.93 -3.93
CA ARG A 24 6.74 5.00 -3.13
C ARG A 24 8.23 5.08 -3.46
N GLU A 25 8.56 5.14 -4.75
CA GLU A 25 9.94 5.22 -5.24
C GLU A 25 10.62 6.50 -4.75
N GLU A 26 9.88 7.62 -4.68
CA GLU A 26 10.39 8.88 -4.16
C GLU A 26 10.66 8.78 -2.66
N LEU A 27 9.72 8.22 -1.89
CA LEU A 27 9.91 7.95 -0.46
C LEU A 27 11.14 7.05 -0.23
N SER A 28 11.30 6.02 -1.06
CA SER A 28 12.43 5.11 -0.99
C SER A 28 13.76 5.83 -1.24
N GLN A 29 13.81 6.75 -2.21
CA GLN A 29 15.02 7.55 -2.44
C GLN A 29 15.31 8.51 -1.28
N ILE A 30 14.28 9.12 -0.69
CA ILE A 30 14.41 9.97 0.50
C ILE A 30 14.99 9.17 1.66
N CYS A 31 14.40 8.02 2.01
CA CYS A 31 14.93 7.16 3.07
C CYS A 31 16.37 6.71 2.78
N LYS A 32 16.68 6.38 1.53
CA LYS A 32 18.03 6.00 1.13
C LYS A 32 19.04 7.14 1.32
N TYR A 33 18.67 8.38 0.96
CA TYR A 33 19.46 9.58 1.17
C TYR A 33 19.70 9.85 2.67
N LEU A 34 18.67 9.62 3.50
CA LEU A 34 18.74 9.76 4.96
C LEU A 34 19.48 8.61 5.67
N GLY A 35 19.89 7.57 4.95
CA GLY A 35 20.54 6.38 5.52
C GLY A 35 19.59 5.41 6.24
N LEU A 36 18.28 5.60 6.12
CA LEU A 36 17.23 4.82 6.79
C LEU A 36 16.86 3.55 6.01
N GLU A 37 15.97 2.73 6.58
CA GLU A 37 15.33 1.63 5.86
C GLU A 37 14.53 2.15 4.65
N TYR A 38 14.78 1.58 3.48
CA TYR A 38 14.24 2.08 2.20
C TYR A 38 13.58 0.98 1.36
N ARG A 39 13.64 -0.28 1.80
CA ARG A 39 13.10 -1.44 1.08
C ARG A 39 11.74 -1.88 1.63
N SER A 40 10.89 -0.89 1.93
CA SER A 40 9.60 -1.09 2.58
C SER A 40 8.43 -0.67 1.66
N THR A 41 7.22 -0.83 2.17
CA THR A 41 5.99 -0.35 1.51
C THR A 41 5.89 1.17 1.56
N LYS A 42 5.00 1.77 0.76
CA LYS A 42 4.78 3.22 0.77
C LYS A 42 4.43 3.74 2.17
N GLN A 43 3.56 3.02 2.88
CA GLN A 43 3.12 3.38 4.23
C GLN A 43 4.29 3.34 5.21
N GLU A 44 5.00 2.21 5.29
CA GLU A 44 6.16 2.07 6.18
C GLU A 44 7.24 3.12 5.88
N LEU A 45 7.49 3.45 4.61
CA LEU A 45 8.44 4.51 4.24
C LEU A 45 7.96 5.89 4.71
N ASN A 46 6.65 6.16 4.63
CA ASN A 46 6.08 7.40 5.14
C ASN A 46 6.21 7.49 6.67
N ASP A 47 5.92 6.39 7.37
CA ASP A 47 6.06 6.30 8.82
C ASP A 47 7.53 6.49 9.23
N ILE A 48 8.49 5.90 8.50
CA ILE A 48 9.93 6.09 8.73
C ILE A 48 10.32 7.58 8.58
N ILE A 49 9.79 8.27 7.58
CA ILE A 49 10.04 9.70 7.37
C ILE A 49 9.39 10.55 8.46
N GLU A 50 8.18 10.19 8.91
CA GLU A 50 7.52 10.83 10.06
C GLU A 50 8.38 10.68 11.34
N GLN A 51 8.86 9.46 11.60
CA GLN A 51 9.76 9.19 12.73
C GLN A 51 11.06 9.99 12.63
N TYR A 52 11.61 10.14 11.42
CA TYR A 52 12.79 10.98 11.18
C TYR A 52 12.56 12.44 11.58
N PHE A 53 11.43 13.05 11.19
CA PHE A 53 11.10 14.42 11.61
C PHE A 53 10.83 14.54 13.12
N LYS A 54 10.43 13.45 13.78
CA LYS A 54 10.29 13.36 15.25
C LYS A 54 11.64 13.13 15.98
N GLY A 55 12.74 12.99 15.24
CA GLY A 55 14.08 12.73 15.80
C GLY A 55 14.42 11.26 16.03
N ASN A 56 13.53 10.33 15.65
CA ASN A 56 13.75 8.89 15.77
C ASN A 56 14.45 8.35 14.51
N ARG A 57 15.20 7.24 14.64
CA ARG A 57 15.88 6.59 13.51
C ARG A 57 15.48 5.13 13.39
N VAL A 58 14.86 4.78 12.27
CA VAL A 58 14.59 3.39 11.89
C VAL A 58 15.71 2.91 10.98
N GLU A 59 16.69 2.23 11.59
CA GLU A 59 17.85 1.71 10.89
C GLU A 59 17.50 0.55 9.95
N LYS A 60 18.39 0.30 9.00
CA LYS A 60 18.27 -0.81 8.05
C LYS A 60 18.30 -2.13 8.78
N SER A 61 17.34 -2.99 8.50
CA SER A 61 17.35 -4.35 9.01
C SER A 61 18.49 -5.15 8.33
N VAL A 62 19.45 -5.63 9.14
CA VAL A 62 20.45 -6.58 8.65
C VAL A 62 19.77 -7.94 8.49
N LYS A 63 19.59 -8.41 7.25
CA LYS A 63 19.00 -9.73 6.99
C LYS A 63 19.85 -10.83 7.63
N LYS A 64 19.40 -11.39 8.75
CA LYS A 64 19.93 -12.66 9.27
C LYS A 64 19.34 -13.80 8.45
N VAL A 65 20.15 -14.43 7.60
CA VAL A 65 19.76 -15.62 6.85
C VAL A 65 20.08 -16.83 7.72
N ASN A 66 19.15 -17.24 8.58
CA ASN A 66 19.20 -18.56 9.20
C ASN A 66 18.31 -19.49 8.37
N LYS A 67 18.91 -20.36 7.56
CA LYS A 67 18.18 -21.36 6.77
C LYS A 67 18.33 -22.73 7.40
N LYS A 68 17.34 -23.15 8.19
CA LYS A 68 16.93 -24.56 8.21
C LYS A 68 15.79 -24.67 7.22
N GLN A 69 15.97 -25.46 6.17
CA GLN A 69 14.96 -25.68 5.13
C GLN A 69 14.23 -26.97 5.46
N THR A 70 12.90 -26.88 5.61
CA THR A 70 12.03 -28.06 5.60
C THR A 70 11.66 -28.36 4.15
N GLU A 71 11.93 -29.58 3.69
CA GLU A 71 11.71 -29.99 2.29
C GLU A 71 10.21 -30.12 1.95
N GLU A 72 9.37 -30.44 2.94
CA GLU A 72 7.94 -30.64 2.77
C GLU A 72 7.12 -29.52 3.44
N ILE A 73 6.34 -28.78 2.64
CA ILE A 73 5.44 -27.73 3.13
C ILE A 73 4.10 -28.36 3.49
N THR A 74 3.69 -28.20 4.74
CA THR A 74 2.37 -28.63 5.24
C THR A 74 1.61 -27.43 5.80
N LEU A 75 0.32 -27.61 6.09
CA LEU A 75 -0.51 -26.57 6.72
C LEU A 75 0.03 -26.10 8.07
N ASN A 76 0.71 -26.98 8.82
CA ASN A 76 1.25 -26.66 10.15
C ASN A 76 2.67 -26.08 10.09
N THR A 77 3.27 -25.97 8.91
CA THR A 77 4.64 -25.45 8.79
C THR A 77 4.66 -23.94 9.09
N PRO A 78 5.51 -23.47 10.03
CA PRO A 78 5.65 -22.05 10.30
C PRO A 78 6.19 -21.28 9.10
N LEU A 79 5.67 -20.07 8.85
CA LEU A 79 6.06 -19.29 7.66
C LEU A 79 7.54 -18.90 7.66
N LEU A 80 8.10 -18.62 8.84
CA LEU A 80 9.52 -18.27 9.00
C LEU A 80 10.46 -19.47 8.80
N GLU A 81 9.94 -20.70 8.83
CA GLU A 81 10.72 -21.94 8.65
C GLU A 81 10.65 -22.51 7.22
N CYS A 82 9.72 -22.04 6.38
CA CYS A 82 9.52 -22.57 5.03
C CYS A 82 9.89 -21.61 3.89
N ASP A 83 10.65 -20.53 4.19
CA ASP A 83 11.03 -19.49 3.22
C ASP A 83 9.80 -18.90 2.51
N PHE A 84 8.72 -18.67 3.28
CA PHE A 84 7.46 -18.20 2.74
C PHE A 84 7.62 -16.89 1.97
N SER A 85 7.08 -16.86 0.75
CA SER A 85 6.99 -15.64 -0.04
C SER A 85 5.79 -15.73 -1.00
N PHE A 86 5.29 -14.56 -1.41
CA PHE A 86 4.18 -14.44 -2.37
C PHE A 86 4.65 -14.72 -3.80
N ASN A 87 5.13 -15.94 -4.04
CA ASN A 87 5.70 -16.40 -5.30
C ASN A 87 4.79 -17.48 -5.95
N GLN A 88 5.21 -17.98 -7.11
CA GLN A 88 4.46 -19.00 -7.85
C GLN A 88 4.37 -20.34 -7.10
N LYS A 89 5.45 -20.79 -6.44
CA LYS A 89 5.47 -22.02 -5.64
C LYS A 89 4.38 -22.04 -4.57
N PHE A 90 4.28 -20.97 -3.77
CA PHE A 90 3.22 -20.88 -2.76
C PHE A 90 1.85 -20.65 -3.39
N ARG A 91 1.75 -19.96 -4.54
CA ARG A 91 0.48 -19.83 -5.23
C ARG A 91 -0.10 -21.19 -5.64
N GLU A 92 0.72 -22.06 -6.22
CA GLU A 92 0.32 -23.43 -6.61
C GLU A 92 -0.07 -24.28 -5.41
N TYR A 93 0.71 -24.21 -4.32
CA TYR A 93 0.37 -24.91 -3.08
C TYR A 93 -0.99 -24.44 -2.52
N PHE A 94 -1.20 -23.13 -2.43
CA PHE A 94 -2.48 -22.59 -1.95
C PHE A 94 -3.64 -22.91 -2.91
N SER A 95 -3.43 -22.90 -4.24
CA SER A 95 -4.42 -23.37 -5.21
C SER A 95 -4.80 -24.83 -4.94
N SER A 96 -3.82 -25.71 -4.72
CA SER A 96 -4.06 -27.13 -4.46
C SER A 96 -4.82 -27.37 -3.16
N VAL A 97 -4.54 -26.61 -2.11
CA VAL A 97 -5.19 -26.77 -0.79
C VAL A 97 -6.60 -26.18 -0.79
N THR A 98 -6.82 -25.07 -1.49
CA THR A 98 -8.10 -24.35 -1.48
C THR A 98 -9.05 -24.75 -2.61
N GLY A 99 -8.55 -25.42 -3.65
CA GLY A 99 -9.30 -25.70 -4.88
C GLY A 99 -9.53 -24.46 -5.76
N VAL A 100 -8.93 -23.32 -5.45
CA VAL A 100 -9.09 -22.07 -6.20
C VAL A 100 -7.93 -21.89 -7.18
N ASP A 101 -8.22 -21.86 -8.49
CA ASP A 101 -7.22 -21.62 -9.53
C ASP A 101 -7.67 -20.53 -10.54
N PRO A 102 -6.91 -19.44 -10.73
CA PRO A 102 -5.66 -19.10 -10.04
C PRO A 102 -5.88 -18.56 -8.63
N PHE A 103 -5.17 -19.10 -7.63
CA PHE A 103 -5.16 -18.54 -6.28
C PHE A 103 -4.60 -17.12 -6.28
N LYS A 104 -5.26 -16.18 -5.59
CA LYS A 104 -4.80 -14.79 -5.44
C LYS A 104 -4.63 -14.43 -3.96
N PHE A 105 -3.39 -14.12 -3.59
CA PHE A 105 -3.10 -13.52 -2.28
C PHE A 105 -3.81 -12.17 -2.16
N ASN A 106 -4.47 -11.95 -1.02
CA ASN A 106 -5.17 -10.70 -0.73
C ASN A 106 -4.31 -9.76 0.12
N ALA A 107 -4.81 -8.54 0.35
CA ALA A 107 -4.09 -7.51 1.09
C ALA A 107 -3.91 -7.86 2.58
N ASP A 108 -4.85 -8.59 3.17
CA ASP A 108 -4.79 -9.03 4.57
C ASP A 108 -3.66 -10.05 4.77
N MET A 109 -3.52 -11.03 3.86
CA MET A 109 -2.39 -11.96 3.87
C MET A 109 -1.04 -11.23 3.77
N ALA A 110 -0.95 -10.22 2.92
CA ALA A 110 0.26 -9.39 2.81
C ALA A 110 0.57 -8.65 4.12
N THR A 111 -0.47 -8.16 4.80
CA THR A 111 -0.34 -7.50 6.10
C THR A 111 0.04 -8.47 7.20
N ALA A 112 -0.56 -9.66 7.24
CA ALA A 112 -0.20 -10.74 8.15
C ALA A 112 1.27 -11.13 8.00
N TRP A 113 1.75 -11.33 6.76
CA TRP A 113 3.15 -11.69 6.55
C TRP A 113 4.14 -10.60 7.00
N ARG A 114 3.77 -9.32 6.86
CA ARG A 114 4.59 -8.22 7.40
C ARG A 114 4.65 -8.28 8.92
N LYS A 115 3.51 -8.47 9.58
CA LYS A 115 3.42 -8.60 11.04
C LYS A 115 4.26 -9.77 11.56
N VAL A 116 4.14 -10.94 10.94
CA VAL A 116 4.96 -12.13 11.29
C VAL A 116 6.45 -11.82 11.28
N LYS A 117 6.93 -11.12 10.24
CA LYS A 117 8.35 -10.74 10.15
C LYS A 117 8.75 -9.67 11.16
N ALA A 118 7.89 -8.68 11.39
CA ALA A 118 8.15 -7.56 12.30
C ALA A 118 8.21 -8.03 13.76
N GLU A 119 7.29 -8.93 14.14
CA GLU A 119 7.18 -9.48 15.50
C GLU A 119 8.03 -10.75 15.69
N ASN A 120 8.68 -11.24 14.62
CA ASN A 120 9.40 -12.51 14.59
C ASN A 120 8.54 -13.66 15.15
N ASP A 121 7.31 -13.76 14.64
CA ASP A 121 6.31 -14.72 15.07
C ASP A 121 6.65 -16.12 14.55
N LEU A 122 7.34 -16.91 15.39
CA LEU A 122 7.84 -18.24 15.07
C LEU A 122 6.74 -19.31 14.97
N ILE A 123 5.52 -19.02 15.46
CA ILE A 123 4.44 -20.01 15.51
C ILE A 123 3.39 -19.80 14.42
N PHE A 124 3.39 -18.67 13.72
CA PHE A 124 2.41 -18.40 12.66
C PHE A 124 2.59 -19.36 11.47
N THR A 125 1.54 -20.13 11.16
CA THR A 125 1.59 -21.23 10.18
C THR A 125 0.87 -20.92 8.86
N ILE A 126 1.06 -21.80 7.87
CA ILE A 126 0.33 -21.74 6.59
C ILE A 126 -1.19 -21.83 6.81
N GLN A 127 -1.64 -22.63 7.78
CA GLN A 127 -3.06 -22.70 8.16
C GLN A 127 -3.58 -21.36 8.68
N ASP A 128 -2.80 -20.66 9.50
CA ASP A 128 -3.22 -19.35 10.03
C ASP A 128 -3.26 -18.29 8.92
N MET A 129 -2.35 -18.37 7.96
CA MET A 129 -2.39 -17.56 6.75
C MET A 129 -3.68 -17.81 5.92
N LEU A 130 -4.16 -19.05 5.85
CA LEU A 130 -5.44 -19.39 5.22
C LEU A 130 -6.65 -18.86 6.02
N LYS A 131 -6.62 -18.92 7.35
CA LYS A 131 -7.68 -18.30 8.17
C LYS A 131 -7.76 -16.79 7.91
N VAL A 132 -6.63 -16.11 7.72
CA VAL A 132 -6.59 -14.71 7.30
C VAL A 132 -7.22 -14.55 5.91
N TYR A 133 -6.89 -15.43 4.96
CA TYR A 133 -7.48 -15.40 3.61
C TYR A 133 -9.01 -15.49 3.61
N TYR A 134 -9.58 -16.39 4.41
CA TYR A 134 -11.03 -16.58 4.54
C TYR A 134 -11.73 -15.55 5.45
N GLY A 135 -10.98 -14.65 6.08
CA GLY A 135 -11.53 -13.68 7.02
C GLY A 135 -11.92 -14.26 8.39
N GLU A 136 -11.48 -15.48 8.69
CA GLU A 136 -11.71 -16.21 9.95
C GLU A 136 -10.74 -15.79 11.06
N SER A 137 -9.69 -15.04 10.72
CA SER A 137 -8.70 -14.53 11.66
C SER A 137 -8.63 -13.01 11.62
N ASN A 138 -8.55 -12.39 12.81
CA ASN A 138 -8.30 -10.97 12.99
C ASN A 138 -6.81 -10.63 13.18
N TYR A 139 -5.91 -11.58 12.92
CA TYR A 139 -4.46 -11.44 13.16
C TYR A 139 -3.87 -10.18 12.52
N ALA A 140 -4.31 -9.88 11.30
CA ALA A 140 -3.98 -8.66 10.58
C ALA A 140 -5.12 -8.32 9.62
N LYS A 141 -5.42 -7.03 9.50
CA LYS A 141 -6.32 -6.49 8.47
C LYS A 141 -5.61 -5.36 7.76
N TYR A 142 -5.74 -5.34 6.44
CA TYR A 142 -5.24 -4.25 5.63
C TYR A 142 -6.12 -3.02 5.83
N ASP A 143 -5.47 -1.91 6.19
CA ASP A 143 -6.16 -0.63 6.26
C ASP A 143 -6.36 -0.07 4.83
N HIS A 144 -7.59 -0.25 4.33
CA HIS A 144 -7.98 0.24 3.01
C HIS A 144 -7.96 1.77 2.90
N SER A 145 -8.01 2.50 4.02
CA SER A 145 -8.00 3.97 4.02
C SER A 145 -6.64 4.57 3.63
N VAL A 146 -5.56 3.78 3.71
CA VAL A 146 -4.19 4.24 3.46
C VAL A 146 -3.94 4.59 1.98
N CYS A 147 -4.74 4.06 1.05
CA CYS A 147 -4.58 4.36 -0.38
C CYS A 147 -5.49 5.51 -0.80
N GLN A 148 -4.94 6.73 -0.76
CA GLN A 148 -5.64 7.97 -1.13
C GLN A 148 -6.33 7.90 -2.50
N TRP A 149 -5.69 7.31 -3.52
CA TRP A 149 -6.31 7.11 -4.83
C TRP A 149 -7.52 6.16 -4.77
N ASN A 150 -7.40 5.04 -4.04
CA ASN A 150 -8.51 4.10 -3.93
C ASN A 150 -9.70 4.73 -3.19
N GLN A 151 -9.40 5.51 -2.14
CA GLN A 151 -10.43 6.25 -1.41
C GLN A 151 -11.08 7.31 -2.31
N PHE A 152 -10.29 8.13 -3.00
CA PHE A 152 -10.77 9.11 -3.98
C PHE A 152 -11.67 8.49 -5.05
N LEU A 153 -11.23 7.37 -5.64
CA LEU A 153 -11.98 6.67 -6.68
C LEU A 153 -13.28 6.07 -6.13
N LYS A 154 -13.24 5.50 -4.92
CA LYS A 154 -14.42 4.95 -4.25
C LYS A 154 -15.44 6.05 -3.96
N ASP A 155 -14.99 7.17 -3.43
CA ASP A 155 -15.85 8.31 -3.08
C ASP A 155 -16.47 8.94 -4.34
N PHE A 156 -15.66 9.15 -5.38
CA PHE A 156 -16.17 9.60 -6.68
C PHE A 156 -17.22 8.65 -7.25
N CYS A 157 -16.95 7.34 -7.27
CA CYS A 157 -17.89 6.35 -7.79
C CYS A 157 -19.16 6.20 -6.95
N SER A 158 -19.15 6.66 -5.70
CA SER A 158 -20.30 6.66 -4.80
C SER A 158 -21.17 7.93 -4.96
N ASP A 159 -20.68 8.97 -5.63
CA ASP A 159 -21.46 10.16 -5.96
C ASP A 159 -22.39 9.85 -7.15
N GLU A 160 -23.68 10.18 -7.01
CA GLU A 160 -24.70 10.08 -8.06
C GLU A 160 -24.29 10.83 -9.34
N PHE A 161 -23.54 11.94 -9.22
CA PHE A 161 -23.07 12.70 -10.39
C PHE A 161 -22.03 11.94 -11.22
N SER A 162 -21.38 10.92 -10.64
CA SER A 162 -20.47 10.07 -11.40
C SER A 162 -21.20 9.30 -12.51
N ASP A 163 -22.50 9.07 -12.37
CA ASP A 163 -23.32 8.38 -13.38
C ASP A 163 -23.54 9.21 -14.65
N TYR A 164 -23.30 10.52 -14.62
CA TYR A 164 -23.34 11.38 -15.81
C TYR A 164 -22.13 11.22 -16.73
N TYR A 165 -21.13 10.42 -16.34
CA TYR A 165 -19.93 10.21 -17.15
C TYR A 165 -19.88 8.79 -17.71
N SER A 166 -19.54 8.68 -19.00
CA SER A 166 -19.38 7.40 -19.71
C SER A 166 -18.13 6.64 -19.24
N ASN A 167 -17.03 7.35 -18.98
CA ASN A 167 -15.77 6.78 -18.51
C ASN A 167 -15.39 7.31 -17.12
N LYS A 168 -16.02 6.73 -16.09
CA LYS A 168 -15.79 7.09 -14.67
C LYS A 168 -14.31 7.06 -14.28
N LEU A 169 -13.58 6.02 -14.67
CA LEU A 169 -12.17 5.85 -14.29
C LEU A 169 -11.29 6.97 -14.87
N LYS A 170 -11.56 7.38 -16.12
CA LYS A 170 -10.81 8.44 -16.77
C LYS A 170 -11.09 9.80 -16.12
N VAL A 171 -12.36 10.09 -15.82
CA VAL A 171 -12.76 11.31 -15.09
C VAL A 171 -12.11 11.35 -13.70
N ALA A 172 -12.21 10.26 -12.94
CA ALA A 172 -11.56 10.16 -11.63
C ALA A 172 -10.04 10.40 -11.73
N THR A 173 -9.38 9.85 -12.75
CA THR A 173 -7.93 10.03 -12.98
C THR A 173 -7.59 11.49 -13.26
N ILE A 174 -8.41 12.19 -14.04
CA ILE A 174 -8.23 13.61 -14.36
C ILE A 174 -8.38 14.44 -13.09
N LEU A 175 -9.47 14.28 -12.34
CA LEU A 175 -9.70 15.03 -11.10
C LEU A 175 -8.63 14.73 -10.04
N TRP A 176 -8.27 13.46 -9.89
CA TRP A 176 -7.20 13.02 -8.98
C TRP A 176 -5.88 13.71 -9.30
N LYS A 177 -5.54 13.85 -10.59
CA LYS A 177 -4.31 14.52 -11.00
C LYS A 177 -4.28 15.97 -10.48
N GLU A 178 -5.40 16.68 -10.58
CA GLU A 178 -5.48 18.08 -10.13
C GLU A 178 -5.29 18.22 -8.62
N VAL A 179 -6.00 17.41 -7.82
CA VAL A 179 -5.82 17.46 -6.35
C VAL A 179 -4.46 16.93 -5.91
N ARG A 180 -3.95 15.87 -6.55
CA ARG A 180 -2.67 15.24 -6.24
C ARG A 180 -1.49 16.18 -6.48
N ASP A 181 -1.52 16.93 -7.57
CA ASP A 181 -0.44 17.83 -7.98
C ASP A 181 -0.54 19.21 -7.30
N SER A 182 -1.59 19.44 -6.50
CA SER A 182 -1.80 20.65 -5.69
C SER A 182 -1.49 20.44 -4.20
N THR A 183 -1.61 21.50 -3.40
CA THR A 183 -1.58 21.44 -1.93
C THR A 183 -2.93 21.15 -1.30
N ASN A 184 -4.00 21.03 -2.10
CA ASN A 184 -5.36 20.75 -1.60
C ASN A 184 -5.44 19.35 -0.98
N GLU A 185 -6.51 19.08 -0.25
CA GLU A 185 -6.75 17.75 0.31
C GLU A 185 -6.90 16.71 -0.80
N LYS A 186 -6.29 15.53 -0.61
CA LYS A 186 -6.26 14.43 -1.60
C LYS A 186 -7.52 13.57 -1.48
N ILE A 187 -8.66 14.22 -1.40
CA ILE A 187 -9.99 13.63 -1.24
C ILE A 187 -10.89 14.07 -2.39
N TYR A 188 -11.89 13.26 -2.69
CA TYR A 188 -12.91 13.65 -3.66
C TYR A 188 -13.86 14.65 -3.00
N SER A 189 -14.24 15.69 -3.74
CA SER A 189 -15.37 16.56 -3.42
C SER A 189 -16.16 16.85 -4.69
N ARG A 190 -17.48 17.01 -4.55
CA ARG A 190 -18.36 17.32 -5.69
C ARG A 190 -17.95 18.60 -6.42
N HIS A 191 -17.40 19.57 -5.69
CA HIS A 191 -16.91 20.82 -6.27
C HIS A 191 -15.85 20.61 -7.38
N LEU A 192 -15.06 19.54 -7.30
CA LEU A 192 -14.09 19.20 -8.34
C LEU A 192 -14.73 18.99 -9.72
N LEU A 193 -15.99 18.54 -9.76
CA LEU A 193 -16.73 18.37 -11.03
C LEU A 193 -17.04 19.70 -11.69
N GLU A 194 -17.30 20.73 -10.88
CA GLU A 194 -17.61 22.08 -11.35
C GLU A 194 -16.32 22.81 -11.71
N GLU A 195 -15.33 22.78 -10.81
CA GLU A 195 -14.03 23.45 -10.96
C GLU A 195 -13.28 22.97 -12.20
N TYR A 196 -13.28 21.65 -12.45
CA TYR A 196 -12.58 21.03 -13.58
C TYR A 196 -13.53 20.57 -14.70
N LYS A 197 -14.74 21.14 -14.77
CA LYS A 197 -15.77 20.75 -15.75
C LYS A 197 -15.24 20.68 -17.19
N LEU A 198 -14.52 21.71 -17.62
CA LEU A 198 -13.95 21.78 -18.98
C LEU A 198 -12.98 20.64 -19.29
N LYS A 199 -12.29 20.09 -18.28
CA LYS A 199 -11.32 18.99 -18.46
C LYS A 199 -11.99 17.62 -18.55
N ILE A 200 -13.25 17.51 -18.11
CA ILE A 200 -13.99 16.25 -18.03
C ILE A 200 -15.24 16.22 -18.92
N GLU A 201 -15.53 17.32 -19.61
CA GLU A 201 -16.71 17.51 -20.46
C GLU A 201 -16.79 16.48 -21.59
N GLU A 202 -15.65 16.09 -22.19
CA GLU A 202 -15.61 15.08 -23.26
C GLU A 202 -16.11 13.68 -22.82
N TYR A 203 -16.21 13.43 -21.51
CA TYR A 203 -16.70 12.16 -20.96
C TYR A 203 -18.14 12.25 -20.48
N HIS A 204 -18.78 13.42 -20.54
CA HIS A 204 -20.18 13.59 -20.16
C HIS A 204 -21.08 12.81 -21.13
N LYS A 205 -22.13 12.20 -20.60
CA LYS A 205 -23.14 11.48 -21.38
C LYS A 205 -24.13 12.42 -22.07
#